data_AF-A0A849MW02-F1
#
_entry.id   AF-A0A849MW02-F1
#
_cell.length_a   1.000
_cell.length_b   1.000
_cell.length_c   1.000
_cell.angle_alpha   90.00
_cell.angle_beta   90.00
_cell.angle_gamma   90.00
#
_symmetry.space_group_name_H-M   'P 1'
#
loop_
_entity.id
_entity.type
_entity.pdbx_description
1 polymer ?
#
loop_
_entity_poly.entity_id
_entity_poly.type
_entity_poly.pdbx_seq_one_letter_code
_entity_poly.pdbx_strand_id
1 'polypeptide(L)'
;MDVEDATLRWPLEPRRPDPPLQEDAALRDLLAHRRKRAFDAACSAACYTLGVRLGLRNGALPAWLPTAPPWARQAMRAGHASGLAIAGEGLAQPGR
;
A
#
# COMPACT_ATOMS: atom_id res chain seq x y z
N MET A 1 -0.81 47.84 -10.18
CA MET A 1 0.42 47.63 -9.39
C MET A 1 -0.03 47.76 -7.95
N ASP A 2 -0.06 46.71 -7.14
CA ASP A 2 0.87 45.58 -7.09
C ASP A 2 0.18 44.24 -6.79
N VAL A 3 0.78 43.19 -7.34
CA VAL A 3 0.45 41.77 -7.13
C VAL A 3 1.47 41.26 -6.14
N GLU A 4 1.05 40.85 -4.94
CA GLU A 4 1.85 40.01 -4.05
C GLU A 4 1.00 38.75 -3.79
N ASP A 5 1.18 37.65 -4.52
CA ASP A 5 2.27 36.67 -4.35
C ASP A 5 2.65 36.42 -2.89
N ALA A 6 1.66 36.10 -2.07
CA ALA A 6 1.88 35.34 -0.84
C ALA A 6 1.65 33.85 -1.16
N THR A 7 2.58 33.30 -1.92
CA THR A 7 2.82 31.86 -2.05
C THR A 7 3.02 31.30 -0.63
N LEU A 8 1.93 30.83 0.00
CA LEU A 8 1.96 30.01 1.22
C LEU A 8 2.57 28.66 0.85
N ARG A 9 3.90 28.68 0.74
CA ARG A 9 4.78 27.55 0.52
C ARG A 9 4.80 26.75 1.81
N TRP A 10 3.76 25.93 2.00
CA TRP A 10 3.75 24.91 3.04
C TRP A 10 5.03 24.08 2.89
N PRO A 11 5.86 23.92 3.94
CA PRO A 11 6.95 22.97 3.87
C PRO A 11 6.31 21.59 3.72
N LEU A 12 6.51 20.96 2.56
CA LEU A 12 6.25 19.55 2.35
C LEU A 12 7.14 18.79 3.35
N GLU A 13 6.69 18.67 4.60
CA GLU A 13 7.31 17.78 5.56
C GLU A 13 7.44 16.43 4.85
N PRO A 14 8.64 15.82 4.81
CA PRO A 14 8.78 14.49 4.25
C PRO A 14 7.81 13.62 5.05
N ARG A 15 6.77 13.12 4.39
CA ARG A 15 5.75 12.27 5.02
C ARG A 15 6.52 11.24 5.82
N ARG A 16 6.44 11.34 7.16
CA ARG A 16 7.07 10.35 8.03
C ARG A 16 6.61 9.00 7.50
N PRO A 17 7.54 8.06 7.22
CA PRO A 17 7.13 6.73 6.82
C PRO A 17 6.18 6.24 7.91
N ASP A 18 4.95 5.90 7.52
CA ASP A 18 4.00 5.29 8.44
C ASP A 18 4.73 4.17 9.18
N PRO A 19 4.60 4.06 10.51
CA PRO A 19 5.22 2.96 11.22
C PRO A 19 4.83 1.66 10.52
N PRO A 20 5.79 0.74 10.27
CA PRO A 20 5.47 -0.50 9.57
C PRO A 20 4.30 -1.12 10.31
N LEU A 21 3.20 -1.37 9.59
CA LEU A 21 2.05 -2.04 10.15
C LEU A 21 2.60 -3.31 10.79
N GLN A 22 2.35 -3.55 12.09
CA GLN A 22 2.84 -4.78 12.73
C GLN A 22 2.41 -6.04 11.97
N GLU A 23 1.31 -5.92 11.22
CA GLU A 23 0.82 -6.86 10.22
C GLU A 23 1.84 -7.20 9.11
N ASP A 24 2.67 -6.26 8.65
CA ASP A 24 3.67 -6.45 7.59
C ASP A 24 4.80 -7.38 8.03
N ALA A 25 5.30 -7.20 9.26
CA ALA A 25 6.38 -8.02 9.80
C ALA A 25 5.90 -9.46 10.06
N ALA A 26 4.73 -9.60 10.68
CA ALA A 26 4.10 -10.90 10.92
C ALA A 26 3.78 -11.62 9.59
N LEU A 27 3.27 -10.89 8.59
CA LEU A 27 2.97 -11.46 7.28
C LEU A 27 4.24 -11.85 6.52
N ARG A 28 5.29 -11.04 6.58
CA ARG A 28 6.60 -11.38 6.01
C ARG A 28 7.12 -12.68 6.59
N ASP A 29 7.11 -12.80 7.92
CA ASP A 29 7.61 -14.00 8.59
C ASP A 29 6.72 -15.21 8.26
N LEU A 30 5.40 -15.06 8.27
CA LEU A 30 4.46 -16.10 7.86
C LEU A 30 4.72 -16.59 6.42
N LEU A 31 5.01 -15.70 5.49
CA LEU A 31 5.29 -16.03 4.09
C LEU A 31 6.70 -16.61 3.89
N ALA A 32 7.69 -16.16 4.67
CA ALA A 32 9.05 -16.70 4.64
C ALA A 32 9.07 -18.20 4.99
N HIS A 33 8.27 -18.61 5.99
CA HIS A 33 8.11 -20.02 6.38
C HIS A 33 7.29 -20.85 5.38
N ARG A 34 6.70 -20.21 4.36
CA ARG A 34 5.78 -20.85 3.39
C ARG A 34 6.28 -20.86 1.95
N ARG A 35 7.55 -20.51 1.70
CA ARG A 35 8.16 -20.46 0.36
C ARG A 35 7.98 -21.71 -0.54
N LYS A 36 7.52 -22.84 0.02
CA LYS A 36 7.25 -24.11 -0.69
C LYS A 36 5.87 -24.73 -0.40
N ARG A 37 4.96 -24.04 0.29
CA ARG A 37 3.63 -24.59 0.63
C ARG A 37 2.58 -24.30 -0.46
N ALA A 38 1.58 -25.18 -0.54
CA ALA A 38 0.41 -25.02 -1.38
C ALA A 38 -0.31 -23.68 -1.14
N PHE A 39 -1.14 -23.30 -2.09
CA PHE A 39 -2.00 -22.12 -1.99
C PHE A 39 -2.79 -22.12 -0.68
N ASP A 40 -2.86 -20.96 -0.02
CA ASP A 40 -3.67 -20.76 1.17
C ASP A 40 -4.57 -19.53 0.96
N ALA A 41 -5.87 -19.77 0.92
CA ALA A 41 -6.87 -18.75 0.62
C ALA A 41 -6.90 -17.64 1.69
N ALA A 42 -6.76 -17.99 2.96
CA ALA A 42 -6.78 -17.02 4.05
C ALA A 42 -5.54 -16.10 4.00
N CYS A 43 -4.37 -16.68 3.75
CA CYS A 43 -3.14 -15.92 3.57
C CYS A 43 -3.20 -15.03 2.31
N SER A 44 -3.77 -15.54 1.23
CA SER A 44 -3.97 -14.79 0.00
C SER A 44 -4.91 -13.59 0.22
N ALA A 45 -6.01 -13.77 0.93
CA ALA A 45 -6.93 -12.71 1.29
C ALA A 45 -6.24 -11.64 2.16
N ALA A 46 -5.46 -12.05 3.16
CA ALA A 46 -4.69 -11.13 4.00
C ALA A 46 -3.68 -10.30 3.18
N CYS A 47 -2.97 -10.94 2.23
CA CYS A 47 -2.06 -10.25 1.32
C CYS A 47 -2.79 -9.21 0.46
N TYR A 48 -3.98 -9.57 -0.05
CA TYR A 48 -4.82 -8.66 -0.83
C TYR A 48 -5.26 -7.46 0.01
N THR A 49 -5.83 -7.69 1.20
CA THR A 49 -6.27 -6.62 2.10
C THR A 49 -5.14 -5.67 2.48
N LEU A 50 -3.95 -6.19 2.78
CA LEU A 50 -2.80 -5.35 3.03
C LEU A 50 -2.41 -4.52 1.81
N GLY A 51 -2.39 -5.14 0.62
CA GLY A 51 -2.21 -4.43 -0.64
C GLY A 51 -3.16 -3.24 -0.79
N VAL A 52 -4.47 -3.46 -0.56
CA VAL A 52 -5.49 -2.39 -0.61
C VAL A 52 -5.15 -1.26 0.35
N ARG A 53 -4.82 -1.58 1.60
CA ARG A 53 -4.45 -0.57 2.62
C ARG A 53 -3.24 0.26 2.19
N LEU A 54 -2.22 -0.38 1.61
CA LEU A 54 -1.04 0.30 1.08
C LEU A 54 -1.42 1.22 -0.09
N GLY A 55 -2.23 0.74 -1.04
CA GLY A 55 -2.69 1.54 -2.18
C GLY A 55 -3.49 2.76 -1.75
N LEU A 56 -4.42 2.60 -0.79
CA LEU A 56 -5.23 3.70 -0.25
C LEU A 56 -4.38 4.82 0.38
N ARG A 57 -3.21 4.47 0.94
CA ARG A 57 -2.27 5.41 1.54
C ARG A 57 -1.23 5.96 0.55
N ASN A 58 -1.33 5.58 -0.72
CA ASN A 58 -0.29 5.79 -1.73
C ASN A 58 1.10 5.26 -1.29
N GLY A 59 1.10 4.20 -0.48
CA GLY A 59 2.29 3.54 0.03
C GLY A 59 2.88 2.58 -1.01
N ALA A 60 4.20 2.40 -0.98
CA ALA A 60 4.87 1.45 -1.85
C ALA A 60 4.62 0.00 -1.42
N LEU A 61 4.72 -0.94 -2.38
CA LEU A 61 4.74 -2.36 -2.04
C LEU A 61 5.99 -2.71 -1.22
N PRO A 62 5.92 -3.70 -0.30
CA PRO A 62 7.04 -4.04 0.56
C PRO A 62 8.22 -4.60 -0.22
N ALA A 63 9.45 -4.19 0.13
CA ALA A 63 10.68 -4.64 -0.54
C ALA A 63 10.92 -6.16 -0.44
N TRP A 64 10.35 -6.82 0.58
CA TRP A 64 10.45 -8.27 0.76
C TRP A 64 9.49 -9.05 -0.14
N LEU A 65 8.47 -8.42 -0.74
CA LEU A 65 7.45 -9.10 -1.53
C LEU A 65 7.99 -10.04 -2.64
N PRO A 66 9.09 -9.71 -3.37
CA PRO A 66 9.67 -10.63 -4.35
C PRO A 66 10.09 -11.99 -3.78
N THR A 67 10.30 -12.08 -2.46
CA THR A 67 10.69 -13.32 -1.77
C THR A 67 9.50 -14.24 -1.43
N ALA A 68 8.27 -13.73 -1.51
CA ALA A 68 7.05 -14.45 -1.17
C ALA A 68 6.57 -15.41 -2.27
N PRO A 69 5.71 -16.40 -1.96
CA PRO A 69 5.09 -17.27 -2.95
C PRO A 69 4.35 -16.49 -4.07
N PRO A 70 4.28 -17.02 -5.30
CA PRO A 70 3.64 -16.34 -6.43
C PRO A 70 2.20 -15.86 -6.16
N TRP A 71 1.37 -16.68 -5.52
CA TRP A 71 -0.01 -16.33 -5.17
C TRP A 71 -0.08 -15.13 -4.21
N ALA A 72 0.83 -15.04 -3.24
CA ALA A 72 0.88 -13.94 -2.27
C ALA A 72 1.27 -12.63 -2.96
N ARG A 73 2.27 -12.70 -3.86
CA ARG A 73 2.71 -11.55 -4.67
C ARG A 73 1.58 -11.02 -5.54
N GLN A 74 0.85 -11.92 -6.18
CA GLN A 74 -0.27 -11.55 -7.06
C GLN A 74 -1.42 -10.94 -6.28
N ALA A 75 -1.80 -11.53 -5.15
CA ALA A 75 -2.84 -11.00 -4.28
C ALA A 75 -2.50 -9.59 -3.76
N MET A 76 -1.28 -9.39 -3.25
CA MET A 76 -0.87 -8.08 -2.73
C MET A 76 -0.80 -7.00 -3.82
N ARG A 77 -0.29 -7.34 -5.02
CA ARG A 77 -0.27 -6.41 -6.16
C ARG A 77 -1.67 -6.05 -6.62
N ALA A 78 -2.58 -7.02 -6.71
CA ALA A 78 -3.97 -6.79 -7.08
C ALA A 78 -4.66 -5.86 -6.07
N GLY A 79 -4.48 -6.12 -4.77
CA GLY A 79 -5.02 -5.25 -3.72
C GLY A 79 -4.45 -3.84 -3.81
N HIS A 80 -3.14 -3.70 -4.00
CA HIS A 80 -2.48 -2.39 -4.13
C HIS A 80 -3.02 -1.57 -5.30
N ALA A 81 -3.17 -2.19 -6.48
CA ALA A 81 -3.80 -1.55 -7.62
C ALA A 81 -5.24 -1.12 -7.33
N SER A 82 -6.04 -1.95 -6.65
CA SER A 82 -7.40 -1.58 -6.22
C SER A 82 -7.39 -0.39 -5.26
N GLY A 83 -6.50 -0.38 -4.27
CA GLY A 83 -6.38 0.73 -3.32
C GLY A 83 -5.98 2.05 -4.00
N LEU A 84 -5.07 2.00 -4.97
CA LEU A 84 -4.69 3.18 -5.76
C LEU A 84 -5.86 3.69 -6.61
N ALA A 85 -6.62 2.79 -7.25
CA ALA A 85 -7.80 3.17 -8.02
C ALA A 85 -8.84 3.88 -7.14
N ILE A 86 -9.15 3.32 -5.97
CA ILE A 86 -10.08 3.92 -5.01
C ILE A 86 -9.58 5.28 -4.51
N ALA A 87 -8.29 5.40 -4.20
CA ALA A 87 -7.69 6.68 -3.77
C ALA A 87 -7.73 7.73 -4.89
N GLY A 88 -7.47 7.33 -6.13
CA GLY A 88 -7.55 8.19 -7.31
C GLY A 88 -8.98 8.66 -7.61
N GLU A 89 -9.96 7.78 -7.48
CA GLU A 89 -11.39 8.11 -7.61
C GLU A 89 -11.84 9.06 -6.48
N GLY A 90 -11.42 8.81 -5.23
CA GLY A 90 -11.72 9.68 -4.09
C GLY A 90 -11.10 11.07 -4.19
N LEU A 91 -9.96 11.22 -4.87
CA LEU A 91 -9.34 12.51 -5.18
C LEU A 91 -10.01 13.22 -6.36
N ALA A 92 -10.56 12.46 -7.32
CA ALA A 92 -11.29 12.99 -8.47
C ALA A 92 -12.71 13.49 -8.13
N GLN A 93 -13.23 13.15 -6.94
CA GLN A 93 -14.57 13.54 -6.47
C GLN A 93 -14.55 14.50 -5.26
N PRO A 94 -14.08 15.75 -5.41
CA PRO A 94 -14.48 16.82 -4.51
C PRO A 94 -15.83 17.38 -4.96
N GLY A 95 -16.92 16.88 -4.38
CA GLY A 95 -18.25 17.50 -4.46
C GLY A 95 -19.22 16.81 -5.42
N ARG A 96 -20.21 16.14 -4.82
CA ARG A 96 -21.57 16.08 -5.34
C ARG A 96 -22.52 16.56 -4.26
#